data_AF-A0A7J4J0P8-F1
#
_entry.id   AF-A0A7J4J0P8-F1
#
_cell.length_a   1.000
_cell.length_b   1.000
_cell.length_c   1.000
_cell.angle_alpha   90.00
_cell.angle_beta   90.00
_cell.angle_gamma   90.00
#
_symmetry.space_group_name_H-M   'P 1'
#
loop_
_entity.id
_entity.type
_entity.pdbx_description
1 polymer ?
#
loop_
_entity_poly.entity_id
_entity_poly.type
_entity_poly.pdbx_seq_one_letter_code
_entity_poly.pdbx_strand_id
1 'polypeptide(L)'
;FDVKPDFNATDINGVQNLELGISQYGKISYANKNILLVKTTAQNEDERLNLDADLNISQGKITLNQNSLPQLNFPATITLYNINFTRPQIRKGTQACDACRIISYNKNTKTLVFSIPGF
;
A
#
# COMPACT_ATOMS: atom_id res chain seq x y z
N PHE A 1 8.73 -6.02 5.46
CA PHE A 1 8.47 -6.02 4.00
C PHE A 1 9.66 -6.59 3.21
N ASP A 2 9.42 -7.27 2.10
CA ASP A 2 10.46 -7.73 1.16
C ASP A 2 10.44 -6.96 -0.19
N VAL A 3 9.33 -6.31 -0.53
CA VAL A 3 9.23 -5.33 -1.62
C VAL A 3 9.23 -3.93 -1.00
N LYS A 4 10.34 -3.21 -1.16
CA LYS A 4 10.54 -1.83 -0.70
C LYS A 4 11.76 -1.24 -1.40
N PRO A 5 11.86 0.10 -1.54
CA PRO A 5 13.08 0.72 -2.04
C PRO A 5 14.23 0.56 -1.04
N ASP A 6 15.46 0.72 -1.53
CA ASP A 6 16.61 0.86 -0.64
C ASP A 6 16.59 2.24 0.02
N PHE A 7 16.13 2.29 1.27
CA PHE A 7 16.04 3.52 2.05
C PHE A 7 17.40 4.16 2.38
N ASN A 8 18.52 3.47 2.15
CA ASN A 8 19.85 4.05 2.33
C ASN A 8 20.35 4.73 1.05
N ALA A 9 19.81 4.36 -0.10
CA ALA A 9 20.21 4.90 -1.41
C ALA A 9 19.14 5.81 -2.05
N THR A 10 17.92 5.82 -1.52
CA THR A 10 16.78 6.59 -2.04
C THR A 10 16.57 7.86 -1.22
N ASP A 11 16.27 8.97 -1.89
CA ASP A 11 15.77 10.16 -1.20
C ASP A 11 14.36 9.91 -0.65
N ILE A 12 14.29 9.75 0.67
CA ILE A 12 13.06 9.46 1.40
C ILE A 12 12.17 10.71 1.60
N ASN A 13 12.65 11.90 1.21
CA ASN A 13 11.90 13.16 1.23
C ASN A 13 11.05 13.38 -0.02
N GLY A 14 10.89 12.36 -0.86
CA GLY A 14 10.09 12.49 -2.07
C GLY A 14 10.16 11.27 -2.97
N VAL A 15 9.84 10.08 -2.44
CA VAL A 15 9.94 8.84 -3.20
C VAL A 15 8.89 8.82 -4.31
N GLN A 16 9.35 8.67 -5.56
CA GLN A 16 8.50 8.44 -6.72
C GLN A 16 8.35 6.96 -7.00
N ASN A 17 7.20 6.57 -7.55
CA ASN A 17 6.91 5.19 -7.95
C ASN A 17 7.13 4.19 -6.79
N LEU A 18 6.74 4.60 -5.58
CA LEU A 18 6.94 3.81 -4.38
C LEU A 18 6.17 2.49 -4.47
N GLU A 19 6.89 1.39 -4.24
CA GLU A 19 6.29 0.06 -4.03
C GLU A 19 6.57 -0.42 -2.61
N LEU A 20 5.53 -0.87 -1.92
CA LEU A 20 5.60 -1.48 -0.58
C LEU A 20 4.84 -2.80 -0.59
N GLY A 21 5.47 -3.90 -0.22
CA GLY A 21 4.86 -5.22 -0.36
C GLY A 21 5.49 -6.35 0.43
N ILE A 22 4.75 -7.45 0.44
CA ILE A 22 5.21 -8.77 0.84
C ILE A 22 4.96 -9.70 -0.35
N SER A 23 6.00 -10.22 -0.99
CA SER A 23 5.92 -10.97 -2.26
C SER A 23 4.93 -12.13 -2.21
N GLN A 24 4.73 -12.72 -1.03
CA GLN A 24 3.77 -13.80 -0.82
C GLN A 24 2.30 -13.36 -0.82
N TYR A 25 2.00 -12.12 -0.41
CA TYR A 25 0.64 -11.68 -0.10
C TYR A 25 0.14 -10.56 -1.03
N GLY A 26 1.00 -9.60 -1.36
CA GLY A 26 0.62 -8.47 -2.19
C GLY A 26 1.55 -7.27 -2.06
N LYS A 27 1.23 -6.23 -2.81
CA LYS A 27 1.92 -4.94 -2.78
C LYS A 27 0.99 -3.75 -3.02
N ILE A 28 1.44 -2.60 -2.58
CA ILE A 28 0.88 -1.28 -2.82
C ILE A 28 1.86 -0.55 -3.76
N SER A 29 1.34 0.03 -4.84
CA SER A 29 2.12 0.81 -5.80
C SER A 29 1.55 2.23 -5.91
N TYR A 30 2.37 3.24 -5.62
CA TYR A 30 2.04 4.65 -5.76
C TYR A 30 2.74 5.21 -7.02
N ALA A 31 2.03 5.20 -8.15
CA ALA A 31 2.55 5.75 -9.40
C ALA A 31 2.31 7.26 -9.48
N ASN A 32 3.25 8.01 -10.08
CA ASN A 32 3.12 9.46 -10.37
C ASN A 32 2.82 10.33 -9.13
N LYS A 33 3.27 9.91 -7.95
CA LYS A 33 3.10 10.64 -6.69
C LYS A 33 4.42 10.65 -5.93
N ASN A 34 4.79 11.81 -5.39
CA ASN A 34 5.87 11.91 -4.42
C ASN A 34 5.31 11.53 -3.04
N ILE A 35 5.89 10.50 -2.44
CA ILE A 35 5.55 10.03 -1.11
C ILE A 35 6.69 10.40 -0.15
N LEU A 36 6.35 11.12 0.91
CA LEU A 36 7.26 11.43 2.01
C LEU A 36 7.32 10.21 2.94
N LEU A 37 8.50 9.62 3.09
CA LEU A 37 8.76 8.52 4.03
C LEU A 37 9.43 9.01 5.32
N VAL A 38 9.22 10.30 5.61
CA VAL A 38 9.62 10.96 6.85
C VAL A 38 8.42 11.71 7.45
N LYS A 39 8.49 11.96 8.75
CA LYS A 39 7.65 12.91 9.48
C LYS A 39 8.55 13.92 10.18
N THR A 40 8.12 15.17 10.23
CA THR A 40 8.82 16.20 11.00
C THR A 40 8.40 16.11 12.46
N THR A 41 9.36 16.00 13.37
CA THR A 41 9.13 15.97 14.82
C THR A 41 8.84 17.37 15.37
N ALA A 42 8.43 17.46 16.63
CA ALA A 42 8.23 18.74 17.31
C ALA A 42 9.52 19.59 17.39
N GLN A 43 10.69 18.96 17.22
CA GLN A 43 12.00 19.58 17.21
C GLN A 43 12.45 20.03 15.81
N ASN A 44 11.58 19.95 14.80
CA ASN A 44 11.89 20.19 13.39
C ASN A 44 12.97 19.25 12.83
N GLU A 45 13.00 18.01 13.30
CA GLU A 45 13.88 16.96 12.76
C GLU A 45 13.07 15.99 11.91
N ASP A 46 13.67 15.46 10.85
CA ASP A 46 13.02 14.44 10.01
C ASP A 46 13.27 13.04 10.60
N GLU A 47 12.18 12.39 11.00
CA GLU A 47 12.18 11.00 11.48
C GLU A 47 11.60 10.07 10.42
N ARG A 48 12.28 8.95 10.14
CA ARG A 48 11.80 7.93 9.20
C ARG A 48 10.49 7.32 9.68
N LEU A 49 9.56 7.07 8.75
CA LEU A 49 8.31 6.38 9.07
C LEU A 49 8.55 4.92 9.47
N ASN A 50 7.89 4.48 10.54
CA ASN A 50 7.90 3.09 10.96
C ASN A 50 6.81 2.29 10.21
N LEU A 51 7.16 1.84 9.00
CA LEU A 51 6.22 1.10 8.16
C LEU A 51 5.83 -0.26 8.75
N ASP A 52 6.75 -0.96 9.44
CA ASP A 52 6.47 -2.31 9.94
C ASP A 52 5.49 -2.30 11.14
N ALA A 53 5.39 -1.18 11.88
CA ALA A 53 4.45 -1.03 12.99
C ALA A 53 3.03 -0.67 12.53
N ASP A 54 2.91 0.13 11.46
CA ASP A 54 1.66 0.79 11.09
C ASP A 54 1.09 0.36 9.73
N LEU A 55 1.82 -0.46 8.97
CA LEU A 55 1.35 -1.10 7.73
C LEU A 55 1.50 -2.62 7.83
N ASN A 56 0.43 -3.34 7.54
CA ASN A 56 0.42 -4.80 7.50
C ASN A 56 -0.19 -5.31 6.19
N ILE A 57 0.47 -6.27 5.55
CA ILE A 57 0.01 -6.95 4.35
C ILE A 57 -0.06 -8.44 4.68
N SER A 58 -1.25 -9.00 4.59
CA SER A 58 -1.49 -10.43 4.80
C SER A 58 -2.43 -10.96 3.73
N GLN A 59 -2.74 -12.26 3.78
CA GLN A 59 -3.52 -12.92 2.75
C GLN A 59 -4.88 -12.21 2.51
N GLY A 60 -5.02 -11.56 1.35
CA GLY A 60 -6.25 -10.87 0.96
C GLY A 60 -6.56 -9.60 1.75
N LYS A 61 -5.63 -9.08 2.56
CA LYS A 61 -5.88 -7.94 3.46
C LYS A 61 -4.65 -7.03 3.56
N ILE A 62 -4.92 -5.72 3.51
CA ILE A 62 -3.94 -4.69 3.84
C ILE A 62 -4.54 -3.80 4.93
N THR A 63 -3.76 -3.50 5.96
CA THR A 63 -4.16 -2.61 7.06
C THR A 63 -3.15 -1.49 7.18
N LEU A 64 -3.62 -0.25 7.23
CA LEU A 64 -2.80 0.94 7.42
C LEU A 64 -3.37 1.76 8.59
N ASN A 65 -2.52 2.14 9.53
CA ASN A 65 -2.87 3.12 10.56
C ASN A 65 -2.70 4.54 10.01
N GLN A 66 -3.80 5.15 9.60
CA GLN A 66 -3.80 6.47 8.97
C GLN A 66 -3.39 7.61 9.92
N ASN A 67 -3.50 7.42 11.23
CA ASN A 67 -3.06 8.40 12.21
C ASN A 67 -1.53 8.45 12.29
N SER A 68 -0.86 7.31 12.15
CA SER A 68 0.61 7.22 12.17
C SER A 68 1.24 7.45 10.79
N LEU A 69 0.55 7.03 9.71
CA LEU A 69 1.04 7.08 8.33
C LEU A 69 0.09 7.85 7.40
N PRO A 70 -0.26 9.11 7.67
CA PRO A 70 -1.12 9.91 6.80
C PRO A 70 -0.51 10.11 5.40
N GLN A 71 0.82 10.05 5.27
CA GLN A 71 1.55 10.17 4.01
C GLN A 71 1.27 9.01 3.04
N LEU A 72 0.70 7.91 3.50
CA LEU A 72 0.31 6.77 2.67
C LEU A 72 -1.18 6.77 2.32
N ASN A 73 -1.96 7.72 2.82
CA ASN A 73 -3.38 7.85 2.49
C ASN A 73 -3.59 8.59 1.16
N PHE A 74 -3.13 7.99 0.07
CA PHE A 74 -3.27 8.53 -1.29
C PHE A 74 -3.80 7.47 -2.26
N PRO A 75 -4.29 7.89 -3.44
CA PRO A 75 -4.63 6.96 -4.49
C PRO A 75 -3.48 6.02 -4.81
N ALA A 76 -3.77 4.73 -4.88
CA ALA A 76 -2.77 3.69 -5.09
C ALA A 76 -3.36 2.51 -5.87
N THR A 77 -2.48 1.72 -6.47
CA THR A 77 -2.81 0.42 -7.05
C THR A 77 -2.39 -0.68 -6.09
N ILE A 78 -3.32 -1.56 -5.76
CA ILE A 78 -3.10 -2.72 -4.92
C ILE A 78 -3.05 -3.97 -5.79
N THR A 79 -2.03 -4.79 -5.58
CA THR A 79 -1.93 -6.13 -6.15
C THR A 79 -1.95 -7.13 -5.01
N LEU A 80 -2.90 -8.07 -5.03
CA LEU A 80 -2.98 -9.16 -4.07
C LEU A 80 -2.72 -10.50 -4.78
N TYR A 81 -1.96 -11.37 -4.12
CA TYR A 81 -1.59 -12.68 -4.63
C TYR A 81 -2.39 -13.80 -3.94
N ASN A 82 -2.43 -14.98 -4.56
CA ASN A 82 -3.09 -16.17 -4.03
C ASN A 82 -4.60 -15.98 -3.72
N ILE A 83 -5.29 -15.15 -4.51
CA ILE A 83 -6.71 -14.87 -4.35
C ILE A 83 -7.58 -15.91 -5.07
N ASN A 84 -8.37 -16.66 -4.29
CA ASN A 84 -9.22 -17.78 -4.76
C ASN A 84 -10.73 -17.45 -4.77
N PHE A 85 -11.13 -16.21 -5.09
CA PHE A 85 -12.55 -15.85 -5.18
C PHE A 85 -13.12 -16.07 -6.57
N THR A 86 -14.33 -16.63 -6.69
CA THR A 86 -15.01 -16.75 -8.00
C THR A 86 -15.35 -15.39 -8.59
N ARG A 87 -15.75 -14.45 -7.73
CA ARG A 87 -16.07 -13.04 -8.03
C ARG A 87 -15.56 -12.16 -6.87
N PRO A 88 -14.33 -11.63 -6.93
CA PRO A 88 -13.78 -10.83 -5.84
C PRO A 88 -14.57 -9.52 -5.67
N GLN A 89 -14.79 -9.13 -4.42
CA GLN A 89 -15.34 -7.82 -4.03
C GLN A 89 -14.36 -7.13 -3.08
N ILE A 90 -14.04 -5.88 -3.37
CA ILE A 90 -13.16 -5.08 -2.51
C ILE A 90 -14.00 -4.49 -1.36
N ARG A 91 -13.48 -4.63 -0.14
CA ARG A 91 -14.09 -4.08 1.08
C ARG A 91 -13.10 -3.17 1.80
N LYS A 92 -13.62 -2.09 2.39
CA LYS A 92 -12.90 -1.21 3.30
C LYS A 92 -13.52 -1.36 4.69
N GLY A 93 -12.76 -1.93 5.62
CA GLY A 93 -13.31 -2.36 6.91
C GLY A 93 -14.44 -3.37 6.75
N THR A 94 -15.63 -3.03 7.25
CA THR A 94 -16.83 -3.89 7.18
C THR A 94 -17.75 -3.55 6.01
N GLN A 95 -17.43 -2.56 5.17
CA GLN A 95 -18.30 -2.12 4.08
C GLN A 95 -17.69 -2.42 2.71
N ALA A 96 -18.53 -2.53 1.68
CA ALA A 96 -18.07 -2.58 0.31
C ALA A 96 -17.34 -1.26 -0.04
N CYS A 97 -16.27 -1.34 -0.81
CA CYS A 97 -15.56 -0.15 -1.26
C CYS A 97 -16.08 0.28 -2.63
N ASP A 98 -17.09 1.16 -2.65
CA ASP A 98 -17.73 1.60 -3.91
C ASP A 98 -16.82 2.50 -4.76
N ALA A 99 -15.85 3.15 -4.13
CA ALA A 99 -14.84 3.96 -4.80
C ALA A 99 -13.65 3.13 -5.33
N CYS A 100 -13.50 1.87 -4.90
CA CYS A 100 -12.44 0.99 -5.37
C CYS A 100 -12.80 0.42 -6.75
N ARG A 101 -11.80 0.26 -7.63
CA ARG A 101 -12.01 -0.27 -8.98
C ARG A 101 -11.12 -1.45 -9.24
N ILE A 102 -11.70 -2.62 -9.50
CA ILE A 102 -10.95 -3.79 -9.96
C ILE A 102 -10.43 -3.49 -11.36
N ILE A 103 -9.11 -3.49 -11.52
CA ILE A 103 -8.43 -3.28 -12.80
C ILE A 103 -8.34 -4.63 -13.52
N SER A 104 -7.96 -5.69 -12.79
CA SER A 104 -7.90 -7.04 -13.35
C SER A 104 -7.98 -8.11 -12.26
N TYR A 105 -8.49 -9.29 -12.62
CA TYR A 105 -8.39 -10.48 -11.80
C TYR A 105 -8.12 -11.70 -12.68
N ASN A 106 -6.96 -12.32 -12.48
CA ASN A 106 -6.56 -13.52 -13.19
C ASN A 106 -6.74 -14.74 -12.27
N LYS A 107 -7.70 -15.61 -12.61
CA LYS A 107 -8.01 -16.82 -11.84
C LYS A 107 -6.91 -17.88 -11.91
N ASN A 108 -6.15 -17.92 -13.01
CA ASN A 108 -5.08 -18.90 -13.20
C ASN A 108 -3.86 -18.54 -12.36
N THR A 109 -3.44 -17.28 -12.37
CA THR A 109 -2.32 -16.79 -11.55
C THR A 109 -2.75 -16.37 -10.14
N LYS A 110 -4.05 -16.38 -9.85
CA LYS A 110 -4.66 -15.99 -8.57
C LYS A 110 -4.26 -14.56 -8.16
N THR A 111 -4.14 -13.67 -9.14
CA THR A 111 -3.69 -12.29 -8.95
C THR A 111 -4.85 -11.33 -9.13
N LEU A 112 -5.10 -10.50 -8.12
CA LEU A 112 -6.13 -9.45 -8.13
C LEU A 112 -5.45 -8.09 -8.10
N VAL A 113 -5.77 -7.22 -9.07
CA VAL A 113 -5.27 -5.85 -9.14
C VAL A 113 -6.45 -4.89 -9.09
N PHE A 114 -6.40 -3.91 -8.21
CA PHE A 114 -7.44 -2.90 -8.06
C PHE A 114 -6.86 -1.56 -7.61
N SER A 115 -7.54 -0.46 -7.93
CA SER A 115 -7.19 0.86 -7.41
C SER A 115 -8.05 1.23 -6.21
N ILE A 116 -7.44 2.02 -5.32
CA ILE A 116 -8.10 2.68 -4.19
C ILE A 116 -7.90 4.19 -4.31
N PRO A 117 -8.87 5.02 -3.88
CA PRO A 117 -8.66 6.47 -3.78
C PRO A 117 -7.80 6.88 -2.57
N GLY A 118 -7.63 5.97 -1.62
CA GLY A 118 -6.96 6.16 -0.33
C GLY A 118 -7.34 5.00 0.60
N PHE A 119 -6.65 4.89 1.72
CA PHE A 119 -6.88 3.86 2.74
C PHE A 119 -8.14 4.16 3.56
#